data_AF-A0A7K1RNK5-F1
#
_entry.id   AF-A0A7K1RNK5-F1
#
_cell.length_a   1.000
_cell.length_b   1.000
_cell.length_c   1.000
_cell.angle_alpha   90.00
_cell.angle_beta   90.00
_cell.angle_gamma   90.00
#
_symmetry.space_group_name_H-M   'P 1'
#
loop_
_entity.id
_entity.type
_entity.pdbx_description
1 polymer ?
#
loop_
_entity_poly.entity_id
_entity_poly.type
_entity_poly.pdbx_seq_one_letter_code
_entity_poly.pdbx_strand_id
1 'polypeptide(L)' 'MMTIKQAADYVGLPLRRFPRICNVRPVALPESEERYDIRDLDLWLDQIKAGDADTDTEILERLG' A
#
# COMPACT_ATOMS: atom_id res chain seq x y z
N MET A 1 -9.40 -7.69 4.62
CA MET A 1 -8.39 -8.57 3.99
C MET A 1 -8.51 -8.53 2.47
N MET A 2 -7.47 -8.05 1.80
CA MET A 2 -7.39 -7.78 0.36
C MET A 2 -6.21 -8.57 -0.22
N THR A 3 -6.26 -8.93 -1.49
CA THR A 3 -5.09 -9.52 -2.16
C THR A 3 -4.02 -8.46 -2.41
N ILE A 4 -2.78 -8.86 -2.71
CA ILE A 4 -1.71 -7.92 -3.09
C ILE A 4 -2.10 -7.01 -4.25
N LYS A 5 -2.90 -7.50 -5.21
CA LYS A 5 -3.44 -6.70 -6.33
C LYS A 5 -4.37 -5.60 -5.83
N GLN A 6 -5.31 -5.96 -4.97
CA GLN A 6 -6.28 -5.01 -4.42
C GLN A 6 -5.62 -4.01 -3.48
N ALA A 7 -4.63 -4.45 -2.69
CA ALA A 7 -3.87 -3.56 -1.83
C ALA A 7 -3.07 -2.52 -2.64
N ALA A 8 -2.41 -2.96 -3.71
CA ALA A 8 -1.66 -2.08 -4.61
C ALA A 8 -2.57 -1.06 -5.31
N ASP A 9 -3.73 -1.51 -5.82
CA ASP A 9 -4.74 -0.65 -6.42
C ASP A 9 -5.31 0.37 -5.42
N TYR A 10 -5.60 -0.09 -4.19
CA TYR A 10 -6.14 0.75 -3.10
C TYR A 10 -5.20 1.89 -2.71
N VAL A 11 -3.89 1.63 -2.63
CA VAL A 11 -2.89 2.66 -2.32
C VAL A 11 -2.41 3.43 -3.57
N GLY A 12 -2.95 3.13 -4.76
CA GLY A 12 -2.55 3.77 -6.02
C GLY A 12 -1.14 3.43 -6.50
N LEU A 13 -0.56 2.30 -6.05
CA LEU A 13 0.78 1.87 -6.44
C LEU A 13 0.75 0.72 -7.46
N PRO A 14 1.68 0.69 -8.43
CA PRO A 14 1.82 -0.46 -9.30
C PRO A 14 2.33 -1.68 -8.50
N LEU A 15 1.76 -2.86 -8.74
CA LEU A 15 2.11 -4.12 -8.05
C LEU A 15 3.61 -4.44 -7.99
N ARG A 16 4.40 -3.99 -8.97
CA ARG A 16 5.85 -4.19 -9.00
C ARG A 16 6.60 -3.35 -7.97
N ARG A 17 6.05 -2.19 -7.63
CA ARG A 17 6.62 -1.23 -6.69
C ARG A 17 6.02 -1.40 -5.30
N PHE A 18 4.78 -1.87 -5.23
CA PHE A 18 4.07 -2.13 -3.99
C PHE A 18 4.90 -2.92 -2.96
N PRO A 19 5.42 -4.14 -3.21
CA PRO A 19 6.20 -4.88 -2.22
C PRO A 19 7.57 -4.27 -1.89
N ARG A 20 8.03 -3.27 -2.67
CA ARG A 20 9.30 -2.56 -2.44
C ARG A 20 9.12 -1.32 -1.55
N ILE A 21 7.94 -0.72 -1.56
CA ILE A 21 7.61 0.50 -0.80
C ILE A 21 6.75 0.13 0.43
N CYS A 22 5.80 -0.78 0.24
CA CYS A 22 4.89 -1.24 1.28
C CYS A 22 5.64 -2.14 2.27
N ASN A 23 5.78 -1.66 3.50
CA ASN A 23 6.37 -2.41 4.60
C ASN A 23 5.31 -3.14 5.44
N VAL A 24 4.06 -3.15 4.98
CA VAL A 24 2.96 -3.89 5.61
C VAL A 24 3.20 -5.38 5.48
N ARG A 25 3.09 -6.11 6.59
CA ARG A 25 3.21 -7.56 6.57
C ARG A 25 1.94 -8.20 6.02
N PRO A 26 2.02 -9.05 4.99
CA PRO A 26 0.87 -9.83 4.58
C PRO A 26 0.47 -10.81 5.69
N VAL A 27 -0.83 -10.97 5.88
CA VAL A 27 -1.42 -12.02 6.71
C VAL A 27 -1.42 -13.30 5.90
N ALA A 28 -0.61 -14.27 6.34
CA ALA A 28 -0.59 -15.60 5.76
C ALA A 28 -1.85 -16.36 6.22
N LEU A 29 -2.82 -16.50 5.32
CA LEU A 29 -3.98 -17.35 5.58
C LEU A 29 -3.63 -18.81 5.27
N PRO A 30 -4.25 -19.78 5.97
CA PRO A 30 -4.00 -21.21 5.76
C PRO A 30 -4.35 -21.70 4.35
N GLU A 31 -5.14 -20.94 3.58
CA GLU A 31 -5.52 -21.24 2.19
C GLU A 31 -4.47 -20.81 1.14
N SER A 32 -3.21 -20.64 1.54
CA SER A 32 -2.06 -20.32 0.65
C SER A 32 -2.09 -18.95 -0.03
N GLU A 33 -2.93 -18.02 0.44
CA GLU A 33 -2.99 -16.66 -0.13
C GLU A 33 -2.58 -15.61 0.90
N GLU A 34 -1.56 -14.84 0.53
CA GLU A 34 -1.11 -13.66 1.27
C GLU A 34 -2.16 -12.55 1.13
N ARG A 35 -2.80 -12.19 2.24
CA ARG A 35 -3.80 -11.12 2.28
C ARG A 35 -3.30 -9.94 3.09
N TYR A 36 -3.47 -8.74 2.57
CA TYR A 36 -3.18 -7.50 3.28
C TYR A 36 -4.42 -7.05 4.03
N ASP A 37 -4.28 -6.57 5.27
CA ASP A 37 -5.40 -5.93 5.94
C ASP A 37 -5.49 -4.45 5.57
N ILE A 38 -6.72 -3.97 5.39
CA ILE A 38 -6.95 -2.57 5.05
C ILE A 38 -6.50 -1.65 6.19
N ARG A 39 -6.59 -2.10 7.45
CA ARG A 39 -6.17 -1.30 8.60
C ARG A 39 -4.66 -1.12 8.66
N ASP A 40 -3.89 -2.16 8.34
CA ASP A 40 -2.44 -2.03 8.25
C ASP A 40 -2.01 -1.11 7.10
N LEU A 41 -2.69 -1.19 5.95
CA LEU A 41 -2.44 -0.29 4.82
C LEU A 41 -2.78 1.15 5.16
N ASP A 42 -3.92 1.38 5.82
CA ASP A 42 -4.37 2.70 6.27
C ASP A 42 -3.39 3.30 7.30
N LEU A 43 -2.96 2.49 8.28
CA LEU A 43 -1.97 2.91 9.26
C LEU A 43 -0.61 3.21 8.61
N TRP A 44 -0.20 2.42 7.62
CA TRP A 44 1.02 2.69 6.85
C TRP A 44 0.91 3.97 6.02
N LEU A 45 -0.22 4.21 5.36
CA LEU A 45 -0.50 5.45 4.64
C LEU A 45 -0.51 6.66 5.60
N ASP A 46 -1.09 6.52 6.78
CA ASP A 46 -1.10 7.57 7.80
C ASP A 46 0.31 7.86 8.32
N GLN A 47 1.15 6.83 8.51
CA GLN A 47 2.57 6.99 8.84
C GLN A 47 3.36 7.69 7.74
N ILE A 48 3.09 7.38 6.46
CA ILE A 48 3.67 8.11 5.33
C ILE A 48 3.22 9.56 5.40
N LYS A 49 1.92 9.83 5.50
CA LYS A 49 1.38 11.18 5.58
C LYS A 49 1.93 11.98 6.78
N ALA A 50 2.18 11.33 7.91
CA ALA A 50 2.72 11.95 9.11
C ALA A 50 4.24 12.19 9.04
N GLY A 51 4.98 11.39 8.28
CA GLY A 51 6.44 11.48 8.11
C GLY A 51 6.89 12.18 6.82
N ASP A 52 5.97 12.40 5.89
CA ASP A 52 6.23 12.77 4.50
C ASP A 52 5.39 14.00 4.13
N ALA A 53 5.59 15.10 4.85
CA ALA A 53 5.03 16.41 4.47
C ALA A 53 5.80 17.05 3.28
N ASP A 54 6.70 16.31 2.62
CA ASP A 54 7.63 16.82 1.60
C ASP A 54 7.44 16.16 0.22
N THR A 55 6.81 14.98 0.10
CA THR A 55 6.65 14.27 -1.19
C THR A 55 5.19 14.26 -1.71
N ASP A 56 4.33 15.16 -1.21
CA ASP A 56 2.92 15.28 -1.66
C ASP A 56 2.76 15.75 -3.12
N THR A 57 3.82 16.23 -3.78
CA THR A 57 3.67 16.88 -5.11
C THR A 57 3.83 15.91 -6.30
N GLU A 58 4.47 14.75 -6.16
CA GLU A 58 4.89 13.96 -7.35
C GLU A 58 3.88 12.88 -7.80
N ILE A 59 2.89 12.51 -6.96
CA ILE A 59 1.90 11.47 -7.30
C ILE A 59 0.67 12.04 -8.03
N LEU A 60 0.32 13.32 -7.79
CA LEU A 60 -0.81 13.99 -8.43
C LEU A 60 -0.55 14.41 -9.89
N GLU A 61 0.71 14.49 -10.33
CA GLU A 61 1.07 14.94 -11.70
C GLU A 61 0.99 13.84 -12.77
N ARG A 62 0.72 12.58 -12.41
CA ARG A 62 0.63 11.45 -13.38
C ARG A 62 -0.79 11.04 -13.75
N LEU A 63 -1.79 11.80 -13.34
CA LEU A 63 -3.18 11.69 -13.78
C LEU A 63 -3.63 12.95 -14.54
N GLY A 64 -2.71 13.58 -15.26
CA GLY A 64 -2.97 14.61 -16.28
C GLY A 64 -2.89 14.02 -17.68
#